data_AF-A0A7D9LIR5-F1
#
_entry.id   AF-A0A7D9LIR5-F1
#
_cell.length_a   1.000
_cell.length_b   1.000
_cell.length_c   1.000
_cell.angle_alpha   90.00
_cell.angle_beta   90.00
_cell.angle_gamma   90.00
#
_symmetry.space_group_name_H-M   'P 1'
#
loop_
_entity.id
_entity.type
_entity.pdbx_description
1 polymer ?
#
loop_
_entity_poly.entity_id
_entity_poly.type
_entity_poly.pdbx_seq_one_letter_code
_entity_poly.pdbx_strand_id
1 'polypeptide(L)'
;MPRCKNSATALASSFTNELNSAVDRLFPSKVIRIHNSDKPWMTPALKKLIYQRQKAFHSGNLDLWRHYRLKVRNDIGVKKRAYYTNKVQHLKSSDSRKWWDCVNQMSGKKRSATNNIKIVKNDTTLSGKDLAQSLNTYFLKRE
;
A
#
# COMPACT_ATOMS: atom_id res chain seq x y z
N MET A 1 -24.49 35.58 -39.38
CA MET A 1 -23.12 35.88 -38.93
C MET A 1 -22.71 34.88 -37.85
N PRO A 2 -21.78 33.94 -38.11
CA PRO A 2 -21.37 32.96 -37.11
C PRO A 2 -20.39 33.60 -36.13
N ARG A 3 -20.68 33.44 -34.84
CA ARG A 3 -19.96 34.06 -33.71
C ARG A 3 -18.65 33.30 -33.50
N CYS A 4 -17.49 33.95 -33.65
CA CYS A 4 -16.17 33.40 -33.32
C CYS A 4 -16.10 33.02 -31.83
N LYS A 5 -16.45 31.78 -31.48
CA LYS A 5 -16.39 31.25 -30.11
C LYS A 5 -15.09 30.47 -29.81
N ASN A 6 -14.10 30.51 -30.69
CA ASN A 6 -12.97 29.57 -30.67
C ASN A 6 -11.62 30.19 -30.24
N SER A 7 -11.55 31.49 -29.93
CA SER A 7 -10.28 32.18 -29.65
C SER A 7 -9.89 32.16 -28.16
N ALA A 8 -10.77 32.62 -27.28
CA ALA A 8 -10.47 32.71 -25.84
C ALA A 8 -10.32 31.32 -25.19
N THR A 9 -11.14 30.36 -25.63
CA THR A 9 -11.08 28.97 -25.17
C THR A 9 -9.80 28.28 -25.62
N ALA A 10 -9.37 28.50 -26.87
CA ALA A 10 -8.12 27.94 -27.39
C ALA A 10 -6.88 28.49 -26.68
N LEU A 11 -6.85 29.79 -26.39
CA LEU A 11 -5.76 30.41 -25.62
C LEU A 11 -5.71 29.88 -24.19
N ALA A 12 -6.86 29.76 -23.52
CA ALA A 12 -6.94 29.19 -22.17
C ALA A 12 -6.48 27.72 -22.15
N SER A 13 -6.85 26.93 -23.15
CA SER A 13 -6.38 25.55 -23.30
C SER A 13 -4.87 25.48 -23.55
N SER A 14 -4.31 26.33 -24.40
CA SER A 14 -2.88 26.40 -24.67
C SER A 14 -2.09 26.72 -23.40
N PHE A 15 -2.51 27.74 -22.65
CA PHE A 15 -1.89 28.09 -21.37
C PHE A 15 -1.98 26.93 -20.37
N THR A 16 -3.14 26.29 -20.25
CA THR A 16 -3.33 25.16 -19.34
C THR A 16 -2.42 23.99 -19.69
N ASN A 17 -2.24 23.71 -20.98
CA ASN A 17 -1.36 22.64 -21.46
C ASN A 17 0.12 22.94 -21.17
N GLU A 18 0.55 24.18 -21.38
CA GLU A 18 1.93 24.59 -21.09
C GLU A 18 2.23 24.55 -19.59
N LEU A 19 1.28 25.02 -18.77
CA LEU A 19 1.37 24.94 -17.31
C LEU A 19 1.42 23.49 -16.84
N ASN A 20 0.53 22.62 -17.32
CA ASN A 20 0.53 21.20 -16.96
C ASN A 20 1.84 20.52 -17.38
N SER A 21 2.36 20.83 -18.57
CA SER A 21 3.64 20.31 -19.04
C SER A 21 4.81 20.76 -18.15
N ALA A 22 4.79 22.02 -17.70
CA ALA A 22 5.78 22.53 -16.76
C ALA A 22 5.64 21.85 -15.37
N VAL A 23 4.41 21.63 -14.90
CA VAL A 23 4.13 20.92 -13.65
C VAL A 23 4.62 19.49 -13.70
N ASP A 24 4.31 18.75 -14.77
CA ASP A 24 4.74 17.35 -14.92
C ASP A 24 6.27 17.21 -15.01
N ARG A 25 6.93 18.17 -15.68
CA ARG A 25 8.39 18.20 -15.80
C ARG A 25 9.08 18.55 -14.49
N LEU A 26 8.58 19.53 -13.75
CA LEU A 26 9.22 20.05 -12.54
C LEU A 26 8.79 19.31 -11.27
N PHE A 27 7.59 18.72 -11.26
CA PHE A 27 6.98 18.05 -10.11
C PHE A 27 6.43 16.68 -10.50
N PRO A 28 7.29 15.72 -10.89
CA PRO A 28 6.82 14.40 -11.31
C PRO A 28 6.01 13.73 -10.20
N SER A 29 4.80 13.31 -10.53
CA SER A 29 3.92 12.58 -9.62
C SER A 29 4.57 11.25 -9.21
N LYS A 30 4.52 10.91 -7.92
CA LYS A 30 5.05 9.65 -7.38
C LYS A 30 3.91 8.78 -6.90
N VAL A 31 3.74 7.63 -7.55
CA VAL A 31 2.74 6.63 -7.15
C VAL A 31 3.31 5.74 -6.04
N ILE A 32 2.56 5.61 -4.95
CA ILE A 32 2.89 4.68 -3.87
C ILE A 32 1.82 3.59 -3.85
N ARG A 33 2.24 2.34 -4.12
CA ARG A 33 1.32 1.19 -4.14
C ARG A 33 0.93 0.77 -2.72
N ILE A 34 -0.36 0.65 -2.46
CA ILE A 34 -0.92 0.02 -1.25
C ILE A 34 -1.47 -1.36 -1.65
N HIS A 35 -1.13 -2.38 -0.87
CA HIS A 35 -1.55 -3.74 -1.11
C HIS A 35 -2.72 -4.10 -0.18
N ASN A 36 -3.59 -5.01 -0.61
CA ASN A 36 -4.77 -5.41 0.17
C ASN A 36 -4.42 -6.10 1.51
N SER A 37 -3.21 -6.64 1.64
CA SER A 37 -2.69 -7.20 2.90
C SER A 37 -2.06 -6.15 3.81
N ASP A 38 -1.92 -4.89 3.36
CA ASP A 38 -1.49 -3.82 4.24
C ASP A 38 -2.52 -3.62 5.35
N LYS A 39 -2.05 -3.10 6.49
CA LYS A 39 -2.92 -2.76 7.60
C LYS A 39 -3.96 -1.72 7.17
N PRO A 40 -5.19 -1.74 7.68
CA PRO A 40 -6.24 -0.84 7.21
C PRO A 40 -5.99 0.65 7.58
N TRP A 41 -5.10 0.92 8.54
CA TRP A 41 -4.62 2.27 8.86
C TRP A 41 -3.37 2.69 8.06
N MET A 42 -2.97 1.91 7.06
CA MET A 42 -1.81 2.20 6.23
C MET A 42 -2.15 3.26 5.19
N THR A 43 -1.29 4.27 5.03
CA THR A 43 -1.49 5.37 4.07
C THR A 43 -0.26 5.59 3.20
N PRO A 44 -0.39 6.23 2.01
CA PRO A 44 0.75 6.52 1.15
C PRO A 44 1.81 7.36 1.86
N ALA A 45 1.37 8.35 2.65
CA ALA A 45 2.24 9.20 3.46
C ALA A 45 3.05 8.38 4.48
N LEU A 46 2.42 7.45 5.19
CA LEU A 46 3.12 6.58 6.13
C LEU A 46 4.10 5.64 5.42
N LYS A 47 3.76 5.10 4.25
CA LYS A 47 4.70 4.31 3.43
C LYS A 47 5.91 5.13 2.98
N LYS A 48 5.71 6.40 2.62
CA LYS A 48 6.80 7.34 2.31
C LYS A 48 7.74 7.53 3.50
N LEU A 49 7.20 7.67 4.73
CA LEU A 49 8.01 7.76 5.95
C LEU A 49 8.79 6.47 6.22
N ILE A 50 8.18 5.30 6.04
CA ILE A 50 8.86 4.00 6.18
C ILE A 50 10.00 3.89 5.16
N TYR A 51 9.74 4.28 3.92
CA TYR A 51 10.77 4.30 2.87
C TYR A 51 11.92 5.24 3.22
N GLN A 52 11.65 6.45 3.70
CA GLN A 52 12.68 7.40 4.15
C GLN A 52 13.51 6.84 5.30
N ARG A 53 12.86 6.19 6.28
CA ARG A 53 13.55 5.49 7.38
C ARG A 53 14.46 4.39 6.84
N GLN A 54 13.96 3.56 5.93
CA GLN A 54 14.76 2.50 5.31
C GLN A 54 15.94 3.09 4.55
N LYS A 55 15.75 4.12 3.73
CA LYS A 55 16.83 4.80 3.02
C LYS A 55 17.89 5.36 3.98
N ALA A 56 17.47 5.98 5.09
CA ALA A 56 18.38 6.49 6.11
C ALA A 56 19.19 5.36 6.78
N PHE A 57 18.56 4.21 7.04
CA PHE A 57 19.25 3.02 7.55
C PHE A 57 20.33 2.52 6.58
N HIS A 58 19.97 2.32 5.31
CA HIS A 58 20.91 1.80 4.30
C HIS A 58 22.05 2.76 3.96
N SER A 59 21.85 4.07 4.17
CA SER A 59 22.90 5.08 3.99
C SER A 59 23.81 5.25 5.22
N GLY A 60 23.57 4.52 6.31
CA GLY A 60 24.36 4.62 7.54
C GLY A 60 24.13 5.89 8.36
N ASN A 61 23.22 6.78 7.95
CA ASN A 61 22.92 8.01 8.68
C ASN A 61 22.00 7.71 9.88
N LEU A 62 22.61 7.47 11.04
CA LEU A 62 21.91 7.06 12.27
C LEU A 62 20.96 8.14 12.81
N ASP A 63 21.32 9.42 12.73
CA ASP A 63 20.48 10.51 13.25
C ASP A 63 19.22 10.69 12.41
N LEU A 64 19.38 10.68 11.08
CA LEU A 64 18.25 10.72 10.16
C LEU A 64 17.37 9.48 10.30
N TRP A 65 17.98 8.31 10.54
CA TRP A 65 17.24 7.09 10.84
C TRP A 65 16.43 7.20 12.14
N ARG A 66 17.03 7.71 13.22
CA ARG A 66 16.34 7.95 14.50
C ARG A 66 15.18 8.91 14.34
N HIS A 67 15.37 10.01 13.60
CA HIS A 67 14.33 10.97 13.27
C HIS A 67 13.13 10.29 12.58
N TYR A 68 13.38 9.58 11.48
CA TYR A 68 12.30 8.91 10.75
C TYR A 68 11.70 7.75 11.53
N ARG A 69 12.46 7.05 12.36
CA ARG A 69 11.94 6.01 13.26
C ARG A 69 10.90 6.59 14.21
N LEU A 70 11.19 7.72 14.85
CA LEU A 70 10.26 8.40 15.75
C LEU A 70 9.02 8.88 14.99
N LYS A 71 9.21 9.50 13.82
CA LYS A 71 8.11 9.99 12.98
C LYS A 71 7.16 8.87 12.54
N VAL A 72 7.71 7.74 12.10
CA VAL A 72 6.94 6.54 11.74
C VAL A 72 6.16 6.01 12.94
N ARG A 73 6.79 5.91 14.13
CA ARG A 73 6.12 5.44 15.35
C ARG A 73 4.92 6.32 15.70
N ASN A 74 5.12 7.64 15.68
CA ASN A 74 4.08 8.60 16.03
C ASN A 74 2.93 8.57 15.01
N ASP A 75 3.25 8.59 13.72
CA ASP A 75 2.22 8.56 12.66
C ASP A 75 1.41 7.26 12.70
N ILE A 76 2.05 6.10 12.94
CA ILE A 76 1.32 4.84 13.16
C ILE A 76 0.34 4.97 14.34
N GLY A 77 0.76 5.58 15.45
CA GLY A 77 -0.09 5.78 16.62
C GLY A 77 -1.32 6.64 16.32
N VAL A 78 -1.11 7.76 15.64
CA VAL A 78 -2.20 8.68 15.22
C VAL A 78 -3.17 7.98 14.26
N LYS A 79 -2.65 7.33 13.21
CA LYS A 79 -3.47 6.67 12.20
C LYS A 79 -4.27 5.50 12.79
N LYS A 80 -3.67 4.72 13.68
CA LYS A 80 -4.36 3.67 14.43
C LYS A 80 -5.51 4.26 15.24
N ARG A 81 -5.26 5.29 16.05
CA ARG A 81 -6.28 5.94 16.89
C ARG A 81 -7.45 6.42 16.04
N ALA A 82 -7.16 7.19 14.98
CA ALA A 82 -8.18 7.70 14.07
C ALA A 82 -8.99 6.58 13.41
N TYR A 83 -8.33 5.50 12.97
CA TYR A 83 -9.02 4.35 12.41
C TYR A 83 -9.98 3.71 13.42
N TYR A 84 -9.57 3.52 14.67
CA TYR A 84 -10.43 2.88 15.68
C TYR A 84 -11.59 3.75 16.11
N THR A 85 -11.34 5.02 16.41
CA THR A 85 -12.38 5.99 16.76
C THR A 85 -13.43 6.08 15.66
N ASN A 86 -13.02 6.12 14.40
CA ASN A 86 -13.98 6.33 13.31
C ASN A 86 -14.61 5.03 12.82
N LYS A 87 -13.81 3.96 12.63
CA LYS A 87 -14.26 2.73 11.96
C LYS A 87 -14.73 1.65 12.91
N VAL A 88 -14.16 1.54 14.11
CA VAL A 88 -14.43 0.39 14.99
C VAL A 88 -15.38 0.78 16.12
N GLN A 89 -15.38 2.04 16.56
CA GLN A 89 -16.26 2.49 17.65
C GLN A 89 -17.74 2.34 17.31
N HIS A 90 -18.16 2.67 16.09
CA HIS A 90 -19.57 2.54 15.67
C HIS A 90 -20.01 1.07 15.51
N LEU A 91 -19.08 0.16 15.16
CA LEU A 91 -19.39 -1.26 15.01
C LEU A 91 -19.76 -1.92 16.34
N LYS A 92 -19.29 -1.38 17.47
CA LYS A 92 -19.64 -1.90 18.79
C LYS A 92 -21.14 -1.83 19.06
N SER A 93 -21.81 -0.78 18.57
CA SER A 93 -23.24 -0.55 18.76
C SER A 93 -24.09 -1.06 17.59
N SER A 94 -23.57 -1.03 16.35
CA SER A 94 -24.34 -1.45 15.18
C SER A 94 -24.19 -2.94 14.81
N ASP A 95 -23.00 -3.52 14.96
CA ASP A 95 -22.69 -4.89 14.52
C ASP A 95 -21.55 -5.50 15.35
N SER A 96 -21.94 -6.05 16.51
CA SER A 96 -21.01 -6.64 17.49
C SER A 96 -20.18 -7.79 16.92
N ARG A 97 -20.69 -8.51 15.90
CA ARG A 97 -19.96 -9.61 15.26
C ARG A 97 -18.80 -9.07 14.43
N LYS A 98 -19.06 -8.08 13.57
CA LYS A 98 -17.99 -7.41 12.80
C LYS A 98 -16.98 -6.70 13.69
N TRP A 99 -17.43 -6.16 14.82
CA TRP A 99 -16.52 -5.59 15.83
C TRP A 99 -15.54 -6.64 16.36
N TRP A 100 -16.03 -7.80 16.79
CA TRP A 100 -15.20 -8.91 17.26
C TRP A 100 -14.29 -9.49 16.18
N ASP A 101 -14.75 -9.59 14.92
CA ASP A 101 -13.92 -10.00 13.80
C ASP A 101 -12.74 -9.04 13.57
N CYS A 102 -12.99 -7.74 13.70
CA CYS A 102 -11.95 -6.72 13.63
C CYS A 102 -10.93 -6.90 14.75
N VAL A 103 -11.39 -7.13 15.99
CA VAL A 103 -10.51 -7.43 17.15
C VAL A 103 -9.63 -8.66 16.89
N ASN A 104 -10.22 -9.76 16.44
CA ASN A 104 -9.50 -11.00 16.15
C ASN A 104 -8.46 -10.85 15.03
N GLN A 105 -8.78 -10.09 13.98
CA GLN A 105 -7.84 -9.78 12.90
C GLN A 105 -6.62 -8.99 13.41
N MET A 106 -6.82 -8.08 14.36
CA MET A 106 -5.76 -7.23 14.90
C MET A 106 -4.87 -7.92 15.91
N SER A 107 -5.42 -8.79 16.75
CA SER A 107 -4.65 -9.58 17.70
C SER A 107 -3.83 -10.69 17.03
N GLY A 108 -3.85 -10.79 15.69
CA GLY A 108 -3.22 -11.88 14.95
C GLY A 108 -3.89 -13.24 15.19
N LYS A 109 -5.06 -13.25 15.85
CA LYS A 109 -5.82 -14.47 16.16
C LYS A 109 -6.57 -15.01 14.96
N LYS A 110 -6.85 -14.15 13.97
CA LYS A 110 -7.41 -14.60 12.68
C LYS A 110 -6.33 -15.38 11.96
N ARG A 111 -6.40 -16.71 12.05
CA ARG A 111 -5.63 -17.61 11.19
C ARG A 111 -5.97 -17.20 9.76
N SER A 112 -4.98 -16.70 9.02
CA SER A 112 -5.12 -16.65 7.56
C SER A 112 -5.50 -18.06 7.17
N ALA A 113 -6.67 -18.23 6.53
CA ALA A 113 -6.98 -19.49 5.86
C ALA A 113 -5.70 -19.84 5.10
N THR A 114 -5.14 -21.00 5.42
CA THR A 114 -3.82 -21.46 5.00
C THR A 114 -3.59 -20.95 3.59
N ASN A 115 -2.59 -20.08 3.40
CA ASN A 115 -2.23 -19.59 2.08
C ASN A 115 -1.79 -20.83 1.30
N ASN A 116 -2.76 -21.48 0.64
CA ASN A 116 -2.52 -22.60 -0.23
C ASN A 116 -1.85 -21.97 -1.44
N ILE A 117 -0.52 -21.87 -1.38
CA ILE A 117 0.30 -21.45 -2.50
C ILE A 117 0.00 -22.46 -3.60
N LYS A 118 -0.55 -21.96 -4.71
CA LYS A 118 -0.88 -22.73 -5.89
C LYS A 118 0.02 -22.26 -7.02
N ILE A 119 0.72 -23.19 -7.65
CA ILE A 119 1.53 -22.93 -8.83
C ILE A 119 0.94 -23.74 -9.98
N VAL A 120 0.68 -23.07 -11.11
CA VAL A 120 0.24 -23.75 -12.33
C VAL A 120 1.49 -24.12 -13.13
N LYS A 121 1.66 -25.40 -13.43
CA LYS A 121 2.73 -25.93 -14.27
C LYS A 121 2.11 -26.88 -15.28
N ASN A 122 2.28 -26.60 -16.58
CA ASN A 122 1.73 -27.40 -17.69
C ASN A 122 0.24 -27.74 -17.48
N ASP A 123 -0.59 -26.71 -17.30
CA ASP A 123 -2.03 -26.78 -17.00
C ASP A 123 -2.44 -27.55 -15.74
N THR A 124 -1.48 -28.02 -14.95
CA THR A 124 -1.73 -28.70 -13.69
C THR A 124 -1.52 -27.72 -12.53
N THR A 125 -2.54 -27.57 -11.67
CA THR A 125 -2.44 -26.74 -10.46
C THR A 125 -1.84 -27.55 -9.31
N LEU A 126 -0.61 -27.24 -8.93
CA LEU A 126 0.10 -27.85 -7.82
C LEU A 126 -0.15 -27.07 -6.53
N SER A 127 -0.48 -27.77 -5.43
CA SER A 127 -0.78 -27.18 -4.14
C SER A 127 -0.33 -28.09 -3.00
N GLY A 128 -0.05 -27.53 -1.83
CA GLY A 128 0.22 -28.31 -0.62
C GLY A 128 1.41 -29.27 -0.77
N LYS A 129 1.17 -30.57 -0.55
CA LYS A 129 2.22 -31.61 -0.58
C LYS A 129 2.84 -31.79 -1.97
N ASP A 130 2.03 -31.73 -3.02
CA ASP A 130 2.50 -31.94 -4.39
C ASP A 130 3.42 -30.81 -4.85
N LEU A 131 3.10 -29.58 -4.43
CA LEU A 131 3.97 -28.43 -4.64
C LEU A 131 5.30 -28.60 -3.88
N ALA A 132 5.25 -29.00 -2.61
CA ALA A 132 6.46 -29.23 -1.81
C ALA A 132 7.36 -30.31 -2.45
N GLN A 133 6.77 -31.41 -2.92
CA GLN A 133 7.51 -32.49 -3.57
C GLN A 133 8.10 -32.05 -4.92
N SER A 134 7.36 -31.28 -5.71
CA SER A 134 7.88 -30.72 -6.97
C SER A 134 9.03 -29.75 -6.73
N LEU A 135 9.01 -28.97 -5.65
CA LEU A 135 10.10 -28.06 -5.31
C LEU A 135 11.34 -28.85 -4.87
N ASN A 136 11.17 -29.83 -3.98
CA ASN A 136 12.25 -30.68 -3.51
C ASN A 136 12.95 -31.39 -4.67
N THR A 137 12.19 -31.98 -5.59
CA THR A 137 12.76 -32.66 -6.76
C THR A 137 13.48 -31.71 -7.72
N TYR A 138 13.00 -30.48 -7.89
CA TYR A 138 13.67 -29.48 -8.74
C TYR A 138 15.04 -29.06 -8.16
N PHE A 139 15.12 -28.81 -6.85
CA PHE A 139 16.36 -28.37 -6.22
C PHE A 139 17.36 -29.50 -5.96
N LEU A 140 16.90 -30.75 -5.84
CA LEU A 140 17.78 -31.91 -5.68
C LEU A 140 18.41 -32.40 -7.00
N LYS A 141 17.83 -32.06 -8.16
CA LYS A 141 18.33 -32.49 -9.48
C LYS A 141 19.32 -31.52 -10.13
N ARG A 142 19.79 -30.50 -9.38
CA ARG A 142 20.71 -29.48 -9.91
C ARG A 142 22.15 -29.82 -9.49
N GLU A 143 22.71 -30.83 -10.14
CA GLU A 143 24.16 -31.04 -10.32
C GLU A 143 24.48 -31.02 -11.81
#